data_AF-A0A916N3W4-F1
#
_entry.id   AF-A0A916N3W4-F1
#
_cell.length_a   1.000
_cell.length_b   1.000
_cell.length_c   1.000
_cell.angle_alpha   90.00
_cell.angle_beta   90.00
_cell.angle_gamma   90.00
#
_symmetry.space_group_name_H-M   'P 1'
#
loop_
_entity.id
_entity.type
_entity.pdbx_description
1 polymer ?
#
loop_
_entity_poly.entity_id
_entity_poly.type
_entity_poly.pdbx_seq_one_letter_code
_entity_poly.pdbx_strand_id
1 'polypeptide(L)'
;MTGIPLKMKKYPVLFLIVLLTAVPAFSQKIKIQISGPGEIKGRKAVLLTREKGFAAMVHSVKLTTGTVELEIGADQVPDLYQLHVSQTHGSLFFFLEPDTKIQLDTTDLSKSVVTHSKSNPAWEAYQNEIQRPYDNLYNAFTAGETRARKQNQTDSLAYWLDRKITEHRNLLKKTGDFILNNPASYVSLYLLKNNWYAFKDKGLFEKLDVSLASHRSYKFLKERGRGVARN
;
A
#
# COMPACT_ATOMS: atom_id res chain seq x y z
N MET A 1 6.56 61.02 -43.02
CA MET A 1 5.73 59.80 -42.96
C MET A 1 6.55 58.70 -42.29
N THR A 2 5.99 58.12 -41.24
CA THR A 2 6.62 57.32 -40.18
C THR A 2 6.99 55.91 -40.62
N GLY A 3 8.26 55.52 -40.48
CA GLY A 3 8.73 54.15 -40.64
C GLY A 3 8.56 53.34 -39.35
N ILE A 4 7.95 52.17 -39.43
CA ILE A 4 7.77 51.22 -38.33
C ILE A 4 8.89 50.17 -38.40
N PRO A 5 9.67 49.92 -37.33
CA PRO A 5 10.55 48.75 -37.29
C PRO A 5 9.79 47.52 -36.78
N LEU A 6 9.76 46.46 -37.59
CA LEU A 6 9.21 45.16 -37.23
C LEU A 6 10.18 44.45 -36.27
N LYS A 7 9.82 44.35 -34.98
CA LYS A 7 10.60 43.65 -33.95
C LYS A 7 10.27 42.15 -33.99
N MET A 8 11.13 41.32 -34.59
CA MET A 8 11.00 39.86 -34.53
C MET A 8 11.13 39.35 -33.08
N LYS A 9 10.03 38.84 -32.51
CA LYS A 9 10.04 38.13 -31.23
C LYS A 9 10.64 36.73 -31.41
N LYS A 10 11.87 36.54 -30.92
CA LYS A 10 12.53 35.23 -30.81
C LYS A 10 11.94 34.44 -29.63
N TYR A 11 10.86 33.68 -29.83
CA TYR A 11 10.41 32.70 -28.82
C TYR A 11 9.88 31.37 -29.39
N PRO A 12 10.66 30.56 -30.13
CA PRO A 12 10.28 29.17 -30.36
C PRO A 12 11.00 28.16 -29.45
N VAL A 13 12.01 28.57 -28.67
CA VAL A 13 12.89 27.59 -27.97
C VAL A 13 12.36 27.16 -26.59
N LEU A 14 11.59 28.00 -25.90
CA LEU A 14 11.14 27.69 -24.53
C LEU A 14 10.05 26.61 -24.49
N PHE A 15 9.27 26.43 -25.56
CA PHE A 15 8.22 25.42 -25.63
C PHE A 15 8.75 24.00 -25.90
N LEU A 16 9.93 23.88 -26.51
CA LEU A 16 10.52 22.58 -26.85
C LEU A 16 11.13 21.87 -25.62
N ILE A 17 11.61 22.63 -24.64
CA ILE A 17 12.24 22.09 -23.42
C ILE A 17 11.19 21.49 -22.47
N VAL A 18 9.95 22.01 -22.48
CA VAL A 18 8.87 21.51 -21.61
C VAL A 18 8.31 20.15 -22.08
N LEU A 19 8.41 19.81 -23.37
CA LEU A 19 7.99 18.49 -23.87
C LEU A 19 8.99 17.36 -23.53
N LEU A 20 10.25 17.68 -23.24
CA LEU A 20 11.30 16.69 -22.95
C LEU A 20 11.31 16.20 -21.50
N THR A 21 10.55 16.81 -20.59
CA THR A 21 10.42 16.37 -19.19
C THR A 21 9.15 15.56 -18.91
N ALA A 22 8.30 15.34 -19.92
CA ALA A 22 7.19 14.39 -19.80
C ALA A 22 7.78 12.98 -19.85
N VAL A 23 8.24 12.48 -18.70
CA VAL A 23 8.60 11.07 -18.55
C VAL A 23 7.31 10.30 -18.85
N PRO A 24 7.23 9.52 -19.93
CA PRO A 24 6.07 8.67 -20.14
C PRO A 24 5.98 7.73 -18.93
N ALA A 25 4.86 7.81 -18.21
CA ALA A 25 4.50 6.78 -17.26
C ALA A 25 4.26 5.51 -18.09
N PHE A 26 5.32 4.72 -18.29
CA PHE A 26 5.23 3.45 -19.00
C PHE A 26 4.36 2.51 -18.16
N SER A 27 3.09 2.41 -18.57
CA SER A 27 2.21 1.33 -18.14
C SER A 27 2.81 0.03 -18.64
N GLN A 28 2.94 -0.95 -17.76
CA GLN A 28 3.33 -2.32 -18.11
C GLN A 28 2.13 -3.24 -18.01
N LYS A 29 2.08 -4.23 -18.90
CA LYS A 29 1.11 -5.32 -18.80
C LYS A 29 1.64 -6.36 -17.84
N ILE A 30 1.03 -6.47 -16.66
CA ILE A 30 1.30 -7.57 -15.73
C ILE A 30 0.21 -8.63 -15.89
N LYS A 31 0.62 -9.89 -15.81
CA LYS A 31 -0.30 -11.02 -15.83
C LYS A 31 -0.44 -11.57 -14.43
N ILE A 32 -1.67 -11.80 -14.00
CA ILE A 32 -1.96 -12.57 -12.79
C ILE A 32 -2.87 -13.73 -13.14
N GLN A 33 -2.71 -14.84 -12.44
CA GLN A 33 -3.59 -15.99 -12.60
C GLN A 33 -4.56 -16.04 -11.44
N ILE A 34 -5.87 -16.04 -11.73
CA ILE A 34 -6.90 -16.19 -10.71
C ILE A 34 -7.62 -17.50 -10.95
N SER A 35 -7.59 -18.35 -9.94
CA SER A 35 -8.23 -19.65 -9.93
C SER A 35 -9.17 -19.77 -8.74
N GLY A 36 -10.26 -20.51 -8.92
CA GLY A 36 -11.12 -20.94 -7.83
C GLY A 36 -12.23 -21.87 -8.32
N PRO A 37 -12.97 -22.51 -7.41
CA PRO A 37 -14.05 -23.43 -7.73
C PRO A 37 -15.12 -22.81 -8.65
N GLY A 38 -15.90 -23.65 -9.35
CA GLY A 38 -16.89 -23.19 -10.34
C GLY A 38 -17.90 -22.18 -9.81
N GLU A 39 -18.18 -22.18 -8.51
CA GLU A 39 -19.14 -21.30 -7.82
C GLU A 39 -18.85 -19.79 -7.90
N ILE A 40 -17.58 -19.42 -8.13
CA ILE A 40 -17.18 -18.02 -8.27
C ILE A 40 -17.10 -17.54 -9.73
N LYS A 41 -17.28 -18.46 -10.69
CA LYS A 41 -17.29 -18.13 -12.12
C LYS A 41 -18.44 -17.17 -12.42
N GLY A 42 -18.13 -16.09 -13.12
CA GLY A 42 -19.08 -15.06 -13.49
C GLY A 42 -19.29 -13.95 -12.44
N ARG A 43 -18.72 -14.08 -11.24
CA ARG A 43 -18.78 -13.03 -10.21
C ARG A 43 -17.91 -11.83 -10.58
N LYS A 44 -18.28 -10.64 -10.13
CA LYS A 44 -17.49 -9.41 -10.35
C LYS A 44 -16.38 -9.36 -9.31
N ALA A 45 -15.15 -9.28 -9.77
CA ALA A 45 -13.98 -9.01 -8.95
C ALA A 45 -13.49 -7.58 -9.17
N VAL A 46 -13.17 -6.90 -8.08
CA VAL A 46 -12.70 -5.52 -8.07
C VAL A 46 -11.35 -5.48 -7.36
N LEU A 47 -10.36 -4.95 -8.05
CA LEU A 47 -9.03 -4.69 -7.52
C LEU A 47 -8.94 -3.24 -7.06
N LEU A 48 -8.63 -3.05 -5.79
CA LEU A 48 -8.51 -1.76 -5.15
C LEU A 48 -7.06 -1.51 -4.71
N THR A 49 -6.65 -0.26 -4.72
CA THR A 49 -5.44 0.21 -4.05
C THR A 49 -5.78 1.32 -3.06
N ARG A 50 -4.88 1.64 -2.13
CA ARG A 50 -5.04 2.77 -1.22
C ARG A 50 -4.28 3.98 -1.75
N GLU A 51 -5.00 5.02 -2.14
CA GLU A 51 -4.42 6.31 -2.49
C GLU A 51 -4.94 7.38 -1.52
N LYS A 52 -4.02 8.09 -0.85
CA LYS A 52 -4.32 9.21 0.05
C LYS A 52 -5.39 8.90 1.13
N GLY A 53 -5.46 7.66 1.60
CA GLY A 53 -6.41 7.23 2.63
C GLY A 53 -7.73 6.66 2.10
N PHE A 54 -7.99 6.75 0.80
CA PHE A 54 -9.19 6.23 0.16
C PHE A 54 -8.89 4.97 -0.66
N ALA A 55 -9.87 4.06 -0.74
CA ALA A 55 -9.81 2.94 -1.66
C ALA A 55 -10.13 3.45 -3.08
N ALA A 56 -9.15 3.35 -3.98
CA ALA A 56 -9.31 3.66 -5.39
C ALA A 56 -9.47 2.36 -6.18
N MET A 57 -10.47 2.31 -7.06
CA MET A 57 -10.63 1.18 -7.97
C MET A 57 -9.57 1.25 -9.05
N VAL A 58 -8.76 0.20 -9.14
CA VAL A 58 -7.70 0.07 -10.15
C VAL A 58 -8.19 -0.73 -11.33
N HIS A 59 -8.91 -1.83 -11.06
CA HIS A 59 -9.42 -2.69 -12.11
C HIS A 59 -10.69 -3.42 -11.67
N SER A 60 -11.50 -3.83 -12.64
CA SER A 60 -12.70 -4.63 -12.41
C SER A 60 -12.84 -5.67 -13.51
N VAL A 61 -12.96 -6.94 -13.14
CA VAL A 61 -13.11 -8.05 -14.08
C VAL A 61 -14.26 -8.95 -13.66
N LYS A 62 -14.88 -9.59 -14.65
CA LYS A 62 -15.74 -10.73 -14.39
C LYS A 62 -14.85 -11.97 -14.27
N LEU A 63 -14.92 -12.67 -13.14
CA LEU A 63 -14.11 -13.85 -12.90
C LEU A 63 -14.46 -14.94 -13.90
N THR A 64 -13.54 -15.19 -14.82
CA THR A 64 -13.47 -16.43 -15.59
C THR A 64 -12.33 -17.27 -15.00
N THR A 65 -12.39 -18.59 -15.14
CA THR A 65 -11.23 -19.43 -14.84
C THR A 65 -10.12 -19.05 -15.82
N GLY A 66 -9.00 -18.50 -15.35
CA GLY A 66 -7.88 -18.19 -16.24
C GLY A 66 -6.93 -17.08 -15.80
N THR A 67 -6.26 -16.53 -16.80
CA THR A 67 -5.29 -15.44 -16.64
C THR A 67 -6.01 -14.11 -16.82
N VAL A 68 -5.74 -13.16 -15.92
CA VAL A 68 -6.17 -11.77 -16.01
C VAL A 68 -4.95 -10.92 -16.35
N GLU A 69 -5.05 -10.16 -17.43
CA GLU A 69 -4.02 -9.18 -17.80
C GLU A 69 -4.42 -7.81 -17.24
N LEU A 70 -3.52 -7.18 -16.50
CA LEU A 70 -3.71 -5.88 -15.89
C LEU A 70 -2.71 -4.89 -16.49
N GLU A 71 -3.18 -3.72 -16.88
CA GLU A 71 -2.32 -2.60 -17.28
C GLU A 71 -2.05 -1.73 -16.04
N ILE A 72 -0.82 -1.78 -15.52
CA ILE A 72 -0.42 -1.10 -14.29
C ILE A 72 0.96 -0.45 -14.50
N GLY A 73 1.19 0.73 -13.92
CA GLY A 73 2.49 1.40 -13.99
C GLY A 73 3.61 0.54 -13.39
N ALA A 74 4.77 0.48 -14.04
CA ALA A 74 5.90 -0.32 -13.56
C ALA A 74 6.41 0.11 -12.18
N ASP A 75 6.17 1.36 -11.79
CA ASP A 75 6.51 1.91 -10.48
C ASP A 75 5.40 1.76 -9.42
N GLN A 76 4.28 1.13 -9.79
CA GLN A 76 3.13 0.85 -8.92
C GLN A 76 3.10 -0.60 -8.41
N VAL A 77 4.03 -1.44 -8.87
CA VAL A 77 4.22 -2.82 -8.41
C VAL A 77 5.71 -3.09 -8.17
N PRO A 78 6.06 -3.92 -7.17
CA PRO A 78 5.20 -4.49 -6.14
C PRO A 78 4.64 -3.48 -5.12
N ASP A 79 3.32 -3.49 -4.90
CA ASP A 79 2.63 -2.70 -3.86
C ASP A 79 1.45 -3.50 -3.30
N LEU A 80 0.87 -3.05 -2.18
CA LEU A 80 -0.26 -3.73 -1.55
C LEU A 80 -1.59 -3.35 -2.22
N TYR A 81 -2.35 -4.36 -2.64
CA TYR A 81 -3.67 -4.25 -3.22
C TYR A 81 -4.70 -5.06 -2.42
N GLN A 82 -5.96 -4.77 -2.67
CA GLN A 82 -7.10 -5.46 -2.08
C GLN A 82 -8.01 -5.98 -3.19
N LEU A 83 -8.27 -7.28 -3.20
CA LEU A 83 -9.22 -7.92 -4.08
C LEU A 83 -10.55 -8.11 -3.34
N HIS A 84 -11.62 -7.66 -3.96
CA HIS A 84 -13.00 -7.90 -3.56
C HIS A 84 -13.70 -8.75 -4.61
N VAL A 85 -14.52 -9.71 -4.18
CA VAL A 85 -15.35 -10.52 -5.06
C VAL A 85 -16.81 -10.39 -4.61
N SER A 86 -17.69 -10.10 -5.55
CA SER A 86 -19.13 -9.94 -5.28
C SER A 86 -19.70 -11.19 -4.62
N GLN A 87 -20.54 -11.01 -3.58
CA GLN A 87 -21.22 -12.11 -2.88
C GLN A 87 -20.27 -13.12 -2.21
N THR A 88 -19.05 -12.69 -1.87
CA THR A 88 -18.09 -13.47 -1.06
C THR A 88 -17.74 -12.66 0.20
N HIS A 89 -17.56 -13.34 1.33
CA HIS A 89 -17.18 -12.68 2.57
C HIS A 89 -15.71 -12.23 2.54
N GLY A 90 -15.41 -11.14 3.24
CA GLY A 90 -14.04 -10.66 3.41
C GLY A 90 -13.42 -10.06 2.14
N SER A 91 -12.12 -9.81 2.23
CA SER A 91 -11.31 -9.32 1.12
C SER A 91 -9.89 -9.87 1.21
N LEU A 92 -9.27 -10.16 0.07
CA LEU A 92 -7.87 -10.58 0.03
C LEU A 92 -6.97 -9.35 -0.06
N PHE A 93 -6.09 -9.17 0.91
CA PHE A 93 -5.00 -8.19 0.86
C PHE A 93 -3.71 -8.89 0.47
N PHE A 94 -3.07 -8.45 -0.61
CA PHE A 94 -1.89 -9.10 -1.16
C PHE A 94 -0.99 -8.11 -1.88
N PHE A 95 0.31 -8.40 -1.95
CA PHE A 95 1.21 -7.66 -2.81
C PHE A 95 1.00 -8.09 -4.25
N LEU A 96 0.69 -7.13 -5.12
CA LEU A 96 0.51 -7.39 -6.54
C LEU A 96 1.87 -7.36 -7.24
N GLU A 97 2.23 -8.48 -7.84
CA GLU A 97 3.49 -8.66 -8.57
C GLU A 97 3.24 -9.37 -9.90
N PRO A 98 4.12 -9.21 -10.91
CA PRO A 98 4.07 -10.02 -12.12
C PRO A 98 4.02 -11.52 -11.81
N ASP A 99 3.20 -12.25 -12.56
CA ASP A 99 3.05 -13.72 -12.48
C ASP A 99 2.47 -14.26 -11.16
N THR A 100 1.92 -13.37 -10.31
CA THR A 100 1.23 -13.75 -9.08
C THR A 100 0.07 -14.70 -9.39
N LYS A 101 -0.02 -15.80 -8.63
CA LYS A 101 -1.14 -16.75 -8.73
C LYS A 101 -1.98 -16.69 -7.47
N ILE A 102 -3.29 -16.54 -7.66
CA ILE A 102 -4.27 -16.44 -6.58
C ILE A 102 -5.22 -17.63 -6.68
N GLN A 103 -5.31 -18.38 -5.58
CA GLN A 103 -6.31 -19.41 -5.38
C GLN A 103 -7.35 -18.89 -4.40
N LEU A 104 -8.55 -18.63 -4.92
CA LEU A 104 -9.64 -18.03 -4.15
C LEU A 104 -10.34 -19.05 -3.27
N ASP A 105 -10.54 -18.68 -2.01
CA ASP A 105 -11.48 -19.36 -1.11
C ASP A 105 -12.90 -18.82 -1.40
N THR A 106 -13.84 -19.72 -1.64
CA THR A 106 -15.21 -19.37 -2.06
C THR A 106 -16.11 -18.92 -0.90
N THR A 107 -15.72 -19.26 0.33
CA THR A 107 -16.46 -18.93 1.54
C THR A 107 -15.98 -17.61 2.12
N ASP A 108 -14.67 -17.44 2.23
CA ASP A 108 -14.03 -16.26 2.82
C ASP A 108 -12.76 -15.88 2.05
N LEU A 109 -12.85 -14.78 1.31
CA LEU A 109 -11.79 -14.30 0.45
C LEU A 109 -10.50 -14.00 1.22
N SER A 110 -10.59 -13.68 2.51
CA SER A 110 -9.42 -13.41 3.35
C SER A 110 -8.53 -14.65 3.60
N LYS A 111 -9.05 -15.85 3.31
CA LYS A 111 -8.34 -17.14 3.38
C LYS A 111 -7.78 -17.60 2.05
N SER A 112 -7.93 -16.80 1.00
CA SER A 112 -7.36 -17.10 -0.32
C SER A 112 -5.84 -17.18 -0.25
N VAL A 113 -5.25 -18.07 -1.05
CA VAL A 113 -3.81 -18.32 -1.08
C VAL A 113 -3.18 -17.57 -2.23
N VAL A 114 -2.08 -16.86 -1.96
CA VAL A 114 -1.29 -16.15 -2.96
C VAL A 114 0.07 -16.85 -3.09
N THR A 115 0.45 -17.23 -4.30
CA THR A 115 1.74 -17.85 -4.60
C THR A 115 2.44 -17.13 -5.75
N HIS A 116 3.68 -17.51 -6.04
CA HIS A 116 4.51 -16.90 -7.08
C HIS A 116 4.71 -15.40 -6.87
N SER A 117 4.91 -15.01 -5.61
CA SER A 117 5.23 -13.64 -5.21
C SER A 117 6.33 -13.65 -4.16
N LYS A 118 7.27 -12.72 -4.30
CA LYS A 118 8.38 -12.50 -3.36
C LYS A 118 7.93 -11.72 -2.12
N SER A 119 7.01 -10.77 -2.27
CA SER A 119 6.58 -9.92 -1.14
C SER A 119 5.47 -10.54 -0.29
N ASN A 120 4.60 -11.40 -0.85
CA ASN A 120 3.48 -11.97 -0.10
C ASN A 120 3.89 -12.83 1.11
N PRO A 121 4.92 -13.69 1.05
CA PRO A 121 5.38 -14.42 2.25
C PRO A 121 5.83 -13.50 3.38
N ALA A 122 6.57 -12.43 3.06
CA ALA A 122 7.01 -11.44 4.05
C ALA A 122 5.82 -10.63 4.61
N TRP A 123 4.82 -10.34 3.77
CA TRP A 123 3.59 -9.69 4.19
C TRP A 123 2.78 -10.58 5.14
N GLU A 124 2.65 -11.86 4.82
CA GLU A 124 1.97 -12.83 5.68
C GLU A 124 2.67 -12.98 7.04
N ALA A 125 4.02 -13.08 7.05
CA ALA A 125 4.80 -13.10 8.27
C ALA A 125 4.54 -11.84 9.13
N TYR A 126 4.62 -10.64 8.54
CA TYR A 126 4.28 -9.40 9.23
C TYR A 126 2.85 -9.41 9.80
N GLN A 127 1.87 -9.85 9.00
CA GLN A 127 0.48 -9.90 9.43
C GLN A 127 0.29 -10.87 10.60
N ASN A 128 0.91 -12.04 10.56
CA ASN A 128 0.76 -13.09 11.57
C ASN A 128 1.50 -12.77 12.87
N GLU A 129 2.70 -12.21 12.78
CA GLU A 129 3.59 -12.04 13.93
C GLU A 129 3.42 -10.66 14.60
N ILE A 130 2.96 -9.66 13.85
CA ILE A 130 2.93 -8.27 14.30
C ILE A 130 1.51 -7.69 14.27
N GLN A 131 0.88 -7.66 13.09
CA GLN A 131 -0.39 -6.91 12.93
C GLN A 131 -1.59 -7.58 13.62
N ARG A 132 -1.88 -8.85 13.32
CA ARG A 132 -3.04 -9.57 13.88
C ARG A 132 -2.99 -9.68 15.40
N PRO A 133 -1.84 -10.01 16.04
CA PRO A 133 -1.76 -9.99 17.50
C PRO A 133 -2.10 -8.63 18.10
N TYR A 134 -1.61 -7.54 17.49
CA TYR A 134 -1.97 -6.18 17.90
C TYR A 134 -3.47 -5.91 17.72
N ASP A 135 -4.05 -6.22 16.56
CA ASP A 135 -5.47 -5.97 16.27
C ASP A 135 -6.38 -6.71 17.26
N ASN A 136 -6.05 -7.96 17.60
CA ASN A 136 -6.78 -8.76 18.58
C ASN A 136 -6.77 -8.10 19.97
N LEU A 137 -5.61 -7.67 20.45
CA LEU A 137 -5.46 -6.97 21.73
C LEU A 137 -6.19 -5.62 21.72
N TYR A 138 -5.99 -4.83 20.67
CA TYR A 138 -6.60 -3.52 20.52
C TYR A 138 -8.14 -3.59 20.52
N ASN A 139 -8.71 -4.60 19.86
CA ASN A 139 -10.15 -4.86 19.87
C ASN A 139 -10.64 -5.24 21.27
N ALA A 140 -9.93 -6.12 21.98
CA ALA A 140 -10.27 -6.49 23.35
C ALA A 140 -10.25 -5.28 24.29
N PHE A 141 -9.23 -4.41 24.17
CA PHE A 141 -9.11 -3.20 24.98
C PHE A 141 -10.16 -2.15 24.63
N THR A 142 -10.52 -2.02 23.35
CA THR A 142 -11.61 -1.13 22.93
C THR A 142 -12.96 -1.61 23.48
N ALA A 143 -13.20 -2.92 23.55
CA ALA A 143 -14.38 -3.47 24.22
C ALA A 143 -14.36 -3.21 25.74
N GLY A 144 -13.19 -3.30 26.38
CA GLY A 144 -12.99 -2.91 27.78
C GLY A 144 -13.30 -1.44 28.04
N GLU A 145 -12.73 -0.54 27.23
CA GLU A 145 -12.96 0.91 27.27
C GLU A 145 -14.45 1.23 27.14
N THR A 146 -15.12 0.62 26.17
CA THR A 146 -16.55 0.82 25.92
C THR A 146 -17.40 0.40 27.11
N ARG A 147 -17.06 -0.71 27.78
CA ARG A 147 -17.76 -1.16 29.00
C ARG A 147 -17.54 -0.20 30.17
N ALA A 148 -16.30 0.24 30.40
CA ALA A 148 -15.98 1.18 31.46
C ALA A 148 -16.72 2.51 31.29
N ARG A 149 -16.81 3.03 30.06
CA ARG A 149 -17.60 4.23 29.73
C ARG A 149 -19.09 4.05 30.06
N LYS A 150 -19.67 2.92 29.68
CA LYS A 150 -21.09 2.63 29.96
C LYS A 150 -21.40 2.52 31.45
N GLN A 151 -20.42 2.13 32.25
CA GLN A 151 -20.56 1.92 33.70
C GLN A 151 -20.06 3.10 34.54
N ASN A 152 -19.63 4.21 33.91
CA ASN A 152 -19.03 5.37 34.58
C ASN A 152 -17.86 5.03 35.51
N GLN A 153 -17.04 4.05 35.12
CA GLN A 153 -15.88 3.61 35.90
C GLN A 153 -14.60 4.32 35.42
N THR A 154 -14.26 5.45 36.07
CA THR A 154 -13.15 6.31 35.67
C THR A 154 -11.78 5.61 35.72
N ASP A 155 -11.50 4.85 36.78
CA ASP A 155 -10.21 4.15 36.92
C ASP A 155 -10.06 3.02 35.88
N SER A 156 -11.13 2.27 35.63
CA SER A 156 -11.19 1.28 34.55
C SER A 156 -10.97 1.93 33.18
N LEU A 157 -11.48 3.14 32.96
CA LEU A 157 -11.29 3.86 31.70
C LEU A 157 -9.82 4.22 31.47
N ALA A 158 -9.15 4.78 32.48
CA ALA A 158 -7.72 5.12 32.38
C ALA A 158 -6.86 3.88 32.08
N TYR A 159 -7.15 2.76 32.73
CA TYR A 159 -6.48 1.48 32.48
C TYR A 159 -6.58 1.04 31.01
N TRP A 160 -7.78 1.02 30.42
CA TRP A 160 -7.96 0.58 29.03
C TRP A 160 -7.29 1.50 28.02
N LEU A 161 -7.30 2.81 28.28
CA LEU A 161 -6.61 3.79 27.44
C LEU A 161 -5.09 3.59 27.47
N ASP A 162 -4.50 3.40 28.66
CA ASP A 162 -3.06 3.12 28.79
C ASP A 162 -2.66 1.84 28.04
N ARG A 163 -3.46 0.78 28.16
CA ARG A 163 -3.22 -0.47 27.41
C ARG A 163 -3.22 -0.27 25.90
N LYS A 164 -4.15 0.53 25.35
CA LYS A 164 -4.18 0.86 23.92
C LYS A 164 -2.94 1.63 23.48
N ILE A 165 -2.52 2.64 24.25
CA ILE A 165 -1.32 3.43 23.96
C ILE A 165 -0.07 2.54 23.99
N THR A 166 0.04 1.69 25.00
CA THR A 166 1.18 0.77 25.17
C THR A 166 1.28 -0.21 24.01
N GLU A 167 0.19 -0.86 23.61
CA GLU A 167 0.23 -1.78 22.46
C GLU A 167 0.45 -1.06 21.13
N HIS A 168 -0.05 0.16 20.96
CA HIS A 168 0.25 0.93 19.75
C HIS A 168 1.74 1.26 19.66
N ARG A 169 2.38 1.61 20.78
CA ARG A 169 3.84 1.81 20.84
C ARG A 169 4.60 0.51 20.52
N ASN A 170 4.12 -0.62 21.02
CA ASN A 170 4.69 -1.93 20.75
C ASN A 170 4.59 -2.30 19.26
N LEU A 171 3.43 -2.07 18.63
CA LEU A 171 3.23 -2.23 17.19
C LEU A 171 4.27 -1.42 16.41
N LEU A 172 4.36 -0.11 16.66
CA LEU A 172 5.29 0.77 15.95
C LEU A 172 6.76 0.35 16.15
N LYS A 173 7.12 -0.14 17.34
CA LYS A 173 8.47 -0.68 17.58
C LYS A 173 8.72 -1.90 16.69
N LYS A 174 7.84 -2.90 16.74
CA LYS A 174 7.97 -4.13 15.95
C LYS A 174 7.96 -3.87 14.45
N THR A 175 7.12 -2.95 13.97
CA THR A 175 7.11 -2.52 12.56
C THR A 175 8.44 -1.87 12.17
N GLY A 176 9.01 -1.02 13.02
CA GLY A 176 10.34 -0.44 12.79
C GLY A 176 11.45 -1.50 12.74
N ASP A 177 11.44 -2.44 13.68
CA ASP A 177 12.39 -3.56 13.73
C ASP A 177 12.26 -4.45 12.47
N PHE A 178 11.04 -4.73 12.02
CA PHE A 178 10.79 -5.45 10.77
C PHE A 178 11.40 -4.75 9.55
N ILE A 179 11.23 -3.42 9.45
CA ILE A 179 11.80 -2.61 8.35
C ILE A 179 13.32 -2.72 8.35
N LEU A 180 13.96 -2.57 9.51
CA LEU A 180 15.42 -2.63 9.65
C LEU A 180 16.00 -4.00 9.26
N ASN A 181 15.28 -5.08 9.59
CA ASN A 181 15.72 -6.44 9.30
C ASN A 181 15.39 -6.89 7.86
N ASN A 182 14.57 -6.13 7.13
CA ASN A 182 14.15 -6.45 5.75
C ASN A 182 14.29 -5.23 4.82
N PRO A 183 15.48 -4.62 4.68
CA PRO A 183 15.64 -3.32 4.01
C PRO A 183 15.35 -3.35 2.50
N ALA A 184 15.47 -4.51 1.85
CA ALA A 184 15.18 -4.70 0.42
C ALA A 184 13.73 -5.13 0.14
N SER A 185 12.87 -5.19 1.16
CA SER A 185 11.49 -5.67 1.01
C SER A 185 10.53 -4.55 0.59
N TYR A 186 9.68 -4.83 -0.40
CA TYR A 186 8.56 -3.94 -0.74
C TYR A 186 7.53 -3.84 0.40
N VAL A 187 7.47 -4.83 1.29
CA VAL A 187 6.68 -4.76 2.53
C VAL A 187 7.22 -3.67 3.43
N SER A 188 8.54 -3.62 3.66
CA SER A 188 9.19 -2.57 4.45
C SER A 188 8.96 -1.19 3.85
N LEU A 189 9.05 -1.07 2.52
CA LEU A 189 8.76 0.18 1.81
C LEU A 189 7.32 0.65 2.01
N TYR A 190 6.35 -0.27 1.90
CA TYR A 190 4.93 0.00 2.14
C TYR A 190 4.67 0.41 3.60
N LEU A 191 5.24 -0.31 4.56
CA LEU A 191 5.08 -0.04 5.99
C LEU A 191 5.66 1.32 6.36
N LEU A 192 6.85 1.65 5.85
CA LEU A 192 7.47 2.95 6.09
C LEU A 192 6.64 4.10 5.49
N LYS A 193 6.13 3.94 4.25
CA LYS A 193 5.24 4.92 3.62
C LYS A 193 4.03 5.22 4.49
N ASN A 194 3.35 4.18 4.99
CA ASN A 194 2.10 4.35 5.73
C ASN A 194 2.29 4.81 7.17
N ASN A 195 3.47 4.57 7.75
CA ASN A 195 3.81 4.99 9.11
C ASN A 195 4.83 6.14 9.11
N TRP A 196 4.91 6.90 8.02
CA TRP A 196 5.98 7.90 7.82
C TRP A 196 6.11 8.86 8.99
N TYR A 197 5.00 9.41 9.51
CA TYR A 197 5.05 10.36 10.62
C TYR A 197 5.59 9.77 11.92
N ALA A 198 5.42 8.46 12.15
CA ALA A 198 5.96 7.78 13.32
C ALA A 198 7.46 7.44 13.17
N PHE A 199 7.99 7.46 11.94
CA PHE A 199 9.33 6.98 11.61
C PHE A 199 10.26 8.01 10.97
N LYS A 200 9.75 9.20 10.59
CA LYS A 200 10.51 10.22 9.86
C LYS A 200 11.85 10.61 10.51
N ASP A 201 11.93 10.60 11.84
CA ASP A 201 13.11 11.01 12.60
C ASP A 201 13.96 9.81 13.08
N LYS A 202 13.64 8.59 12.63
CA LYS A 202 14.32 7.35 13.04
C LYS A 202 15.37 6.86 12.03
N GLY A 203 15.59 7.59 10.94
CA GLY A 203 16.57 7.23 9.91
C GLY A 203 16.25 5.93 9.17
N LEU A 204 15.00 5.46 9.18
CA LEU A 204 14.62 4.19 8.55
C LEU A 204 14.66 4.24 7.03
N PHE A 205 14.42 5.41 6.43
CA PHE A 205 14.44 5.56 4.98
C PHE A 205 15.84 5.34 4.40
N GLU A 206 16.86 5.86 5.07
CA GLU A 206 18.27 5.75 4.69
C GLU A 206 18.80 4.32 4.80
N LYS A 207 18.10 3.45 5.54
CA LYS A 207 18.42 2.02 5.67
C LYS A 207 17.77 1.16 4.59
N LEU A 208 16.79 1.68 3.84
CA LEU A 208 16.17 0.94 2.75
C LEU A 208 17.17 0.71 1.61
N ASP A 209 17.08 -0.45 0.99
CA ASP A 209 17.95 -0.83 -0.12
C ASP A 209 17.69 0.05 -1.36
N VAL A 210 18.77 0.42 -2.06
CA VAL A 210 18.70 1.28 -3.25
C VAL A 210 18.00 0.62 -4.44
N SER A 211 17.92 -0.71 -4.47
CA SER A 211 17.15 -1.46 -5.49
C SER A 211 15.67 -1.06 -5.54
N LEU A 212 15.14 -0.49 -4.45
CA LEU A 212 13.77 0.01 -4.36
C LEU A 212 13.58 1.41 -4.98
N ALA A 213 14.65 2.09 -5.40
CA ALA A 213 14.62 3.51 -5.77
C ALA A 213 13.77 3.85 -7.00
N SER A 214 13.52 2.87 -7.87
CA SER A 214 12.63 3.03 -9.04
C SER A 214 11.16 3.12 -8.64
N HIS A 215 10.77 2.56 -7.49
CA HIS A 215 9.38 2.45 -7.05
C HIS A 215 8.80 3.80 -6.59
N ARG A 216 7.52 4.06 -6.88
CA ARG A 216 6.85 5.34 -6.58
C ARG A 216 6.90 5.69 -5.10
N SER A 217 6.70 4.70 -4.23
CA SER A 217 6.71 4.88 -2.77
C SER A 217 8.09 5.33 -2.27
N TYR A 218 9.18 4.84 -2.88
CA TYR A 218 10.52 5.25 -2.51
C TYR A 218 10.77 6.70 -2.90
N LYS A 219 10.41 7.09 -4.13
CA LYS A 219 10.50 8.47 -4.61
C LYS A 219 9.70 9.43 -3.71
N PHE A 220 8.47 9.06 -3.38
CA PHE A 220 7.61 9.82 -2.46
C PHE A 220 8.27 10.02 -1.08
N LEU A 221 8.82 8.97 -0.48
CA LEU A 221 9.51 9.05 0.80
C LEU A 221 10.77 9.92 0.72
N LYS A 222 11.53 9.82 -0.37
CA LYS A 222 12.72 10.65 -0.62
C LYS A 222 12.38 12.15 -0.69
N GLU A 223 11.31 12.50 -1.39
CA GLU A 223 10.82 13.87 -1.48
C GLU A 223 10.33 14.39 -0.13
N ARG A 224 9.57 13.57 0.60
CA ARG A 224 9.11 13.86 1.97
C ARG A 224 10.27 14.11 2.94
N GLY A 225 11.31 13.28 2.90
CA GLY A 225 12.49 13.43 3.75
C GLY A 225 13.26 14.73 3.49
N ARG A 226 13.37 15.16 2.23
CA ARG A 226 14.01 16.44 1.85
C ARG A 226 13.26 17.67 2.39
N GLY A 227 11.93 17.58 2.53
CA GLY A 227 11.12 18.65 3.11
C GLY A 227 11.31 18.81 4.62
N VAL A 228 11.76 17.76 5.32
CA VAL A 228 12.06 17.81 6.77
C VAL A 228 13.44 18.40 7.02
N ALA A 229 14.43 18.15 6.16
CA ALA A 229 15.80 18.67 6.30
C ALA A 229 15.96 20.18 5.99
N ARG A 230 14.89 20.88 5.61
CA ARG A 230 14.90 22.31 5.24
C ARG A 230 14.20 23.23 6.24
N ASN A 231 13.75 22.70 7.38
CA ASN A 231 13.15 23.47 8.47
C ASN A 231 14.00 23.38 9.73
#